data_AF-A0AAW9CDH2-F1
#
_entry.id   AF-A0AAW9CDH2-F1
#
_cell.length_a   1.000
_cell.length_b   1.000
_cell.length_c   1.000
_cell.angle_alpha   90.00
_cell.angle_beta   90.00
_cell.angle_gamma   90.00
#
_symmetry.space_group_name_H-M   'P 1'
#
loop_
_entity.id
_entity.type
_entity.pdbx_description
1 polymer ?
#
loop_
_entity_poly.entity_id
_entity_poly.type
_entity_poly.pdbx_seq_one_letter_code
_entity_poly.pdbx_strand_id
1 'polypeptide(L)' 'MHKSFEMWVRKRYGNRYDLTRDIDGFYCKEVVKRMFDVWFHCRGLNVV' A
#
# COMPACT_ATOMS: atom_id res chain seq x y z
N MET A 1 3.94 7.72 4.06
CA MET A 1 2.71 6.89 3.89
C MET A 1 3.02 5.52 3.30
N HIS A 2 3.64 5.42 2.12
CA HIS A 2 3.98 4.12 1.50
C HIS A 2 4.81 3.20 2.41
N LYS A 3 5.93 3.67 2.99
CA LYS A 3 6.74 2.85 3.92
C LYS A 3 5.94 2.26 5.11
N SER A 4 5.01 3.03 5.67
CA SER A 4 4.16 2.58 6.78
C SER A 4 3.18 1.50 6.34
N PHE A 5 2.59 1.65 5.15
CA PHE A 5 1.76 0.63 4.53
C PHE A 5 2.58 -0.63 4.19
N GLU A 6 3.74 -0.48 3.54
CA GLU A 6 4.61 -1.58 3.16
C GLU A 6 5.05 -2.39 4.39
N MET A 7 5.43 -1.72 5.49
CA MET A 7 5.74 -2.39 6.75
C MET A 7 4.52 -3.13 7.33
N TRP A 8 3.34 -2.53 7.26
CA TRP A 8 2.09 -3.18 7.69
C TRP A 8 1.76 -4.42 6.84
N VAL A 9 1.94 -4.35 5.51
CA VAL A 9 1.75 -5.49 4.60
C VAL A 9 2.74 -6.60 4.91
N ARG A 10 4.04 -6.28 5.04
CA ARG A 10 5.09 -7.26 5.36
C ARG A 10 4.84 -7.94 6.70
N LYS A 11 4.41 -7.19 7.71
CA LYS A 11 4.08 -7.75 9.04
C LYS A 11 2.88 -8.70 9.00
N ARG A 12 1.87 -8.40 8.17
CA ARG A 12 0.61 -9.17 8.15
C ARG A 12 0.62 -10.34 7.17
N TYR A 13 1.31 -10.20 6.04
CA TYR A 13 1.25 -11.16 4.92
C TYR A 13 2.62 -11.67 4.50
N GLY A 14 3.71 -11.29 5.20
CA GLY A 14 5.07 -11.65 4.83
C GLY A 14 5.42 -11.15 3.43
N ASN A 15 5.99 -12.03 2.61
CA ASN A 15 6.42 -11.73 1.24
C ASN A 15 5.37 -12.05 0.16
N ARG A 16 4.11 -12.27 0.56
CA ARG A 16 3.03 -12.67 -0.36
C ARG A 16 2.73 -11.64 -1.45
N TYR A 17 2.87 -10.35 -1.14
CA TYR A 17 2.55 -9.28 -2.07
C TYR A 17 3.83 -8.61 -2.57
N ASP A 18 3.89 -8.42 -3.88
CA ASP A 18 4.90 -7.61 -4.54
C ASP A 18 4.57 -6.12 -4.32
N LEU A 19 5.50 -5.40 -3.71
CA LEU A 19 5.37 -3.98 -3.35
C LEU A 19 6.16 -3.07 -4.29
N THR A 20 6.58 -3.59 -5.45
CA THR A 20 7.27 -2.81 -6.47
C THR A 20 6.40 -1.64 -6.92
N ARG A 21 7.03 -0.47 -7.04
CA ARG A 21 6.41 0.76 -7.51
C ARG A 21 6.98 1.15 -8.87
N ASP A 22 6.15 1.75 -9.70
CA ASP A 22 6.57 2.31 -10.98
C ASP A 22 7.33 3.64 -10.80
N ILE A 23 7.73 4.21 -11.94
CA ILE A 23 8.43 5.51 -12.03
C ILE A 23 7.59 6.64 -11.41
N ASP A 24 6.26 6.56 -11.52
CA ASP A 24 5.33 7.54 -10.99
C ASP A 24 5.01 7.32 -9.49
N GLY A 25 5.53 6.23 -8.91
CA GLY A 25 5.39 5.90 -7.50
C GLY A 25 4.13 5.10 -7.13
N PHE A 26 3.36 4.62 -8.11
CA PHE A 26 2.20 3.76 -7.87
C PHE A 26 2.63 2.30 -7.75
N TYR A 27 1.88 1.51 -6.96
CA TYR A 27 2.13 0.07 -6.89
C TYR A 27 1.78 -0.60 -8.22
N CYS A 28 2.71 -1.37 -8.78
CA CYS A 28 2.53 -2.05 -10.07
C CYS A 28 1.39 -3.08 -10.05
N LYS A 29 1.01 -3.57 -8.85
CA LYS A 29 -0.04 -4.56 -8.67
C LYS A 29 -1.33 -3.88 -8.22
N GLU A 30 -2.37 -4.00 -9.04
CA GLU A 30 -3.71 -3.45 -8.77
C GLU A 30 -4.28 -3.87 -7.40
N VAL A 31 -4.02 -5.12 -6.97
CA VAL A 31 -4.45 -5.58 -5.64
C VAL A 31 -3.78 -4.77 -4.52
N VAL A 32 -2.50 -4.45 -4.65
CA VAL A 32 -1.74 -3.68 -3.66
C VAL A 32 -2.16 -2.21 -3.69
N LYS A 33 -2.45 -1.67 -4.89
CA LYS A 33 -3.01 -0.33 -5.05
C LYS A 33 -4.34 -0.18 -4.29
N ARG A 34 -5.30 -1.09 -4.50
CA ARG A 34 -6.58 -1.10 -3.77
C ARG A 34 -6.41 -1.30 -2.26
N MET A 35 -5.48 -2.17 -1.85
CA MET A 35 -5.16 -2.33 -0.42
C MET A 35 -4.62 -1.05 0.18
N PHE A 36 -3.77 -0.32 -0.55
CA PHE A 36 -3.24 0.96 -0.11
C PHE A 36 -4.34 2.01 0.02
N ASP A 37 -5.22 2.15 -0.97
CA ASP A 37 -6.33 3.11 -0.93
C ASP A 37 -7.26 2.86 0.26
N VAL A 38 -7.65 1.60 0.49
CA VAL A 38 -8.49 1.23 1.66
C VAL A 38 -7.74 1.48 2.97
N TRP A 39 -6.48 1.05 3.07
CA TRP A 39 -5.66 1.25 4.26
C TRP A 39 -5.47 2.73 4.59
N PHE A 40 -5.31 3.56 3.55
CA PHE A 40 -5.16 5.00 3.64
C PHE A 40 -6.44 5.68 4.10
N HIS A 41 -7.57 5.32 3.49
CA HIS A 41 -8.90 5.81 3.84
C HIS A 41 -9.25 5.50 5.31
N CYS A 42 -9.08 4.24 5.74
CA CYS A 42 -9.40 3.80 7.09
C CYS A 42 -8.54 4.48 8.19
N ARG A 43 -7.40 5.07 7.83
CA ARG A 43 -6.54 5.81 8.79
C ARG A 43 -6.83 7.30 8.84
N GLY A 44 -7.88 7.77 8.17
CA GLY A 44 -8.24 9.20 8.15
C GLY A 44 -7.18 10.08 7.48
N LEU A 45 -6.30 9.48 6.68
CA LEU A 45 -5.28 10.21 5.93
C LEU A 45 -5.82 10.75 4.61
N ASN A 46 -7.07 10.38 4.27
CA ASN A 46 -7.83 10.98 3.20
C ASN A 46 -8.38 12.33 3.67
N VAL A 47 -7.52 13.35 3.65
CA VAL A 47 -7.97 14.74 3.74
C VAL A 47 -8.45 15.09 2.34
N VAL A 48 -9.77 15.22 2.20
CA VAL A 48 -10.45 15.73 0.99
C VAL A 48 -9.87 17.09 0.61
#